data_AF-A0A935ATU9-F1
#
_entry.id   AF-A0A935ATU9-F1
#
_cell.length_a   1.000
_cell.length_b   1.000
_cell.length_c   1.000
_cell.angle_alpha   90.00
_cell.angle_beta   90.00
_cell.angle_gamma   90.00
#
_symmetry.space_group_name_H-M   'P 1'
#
loop_
_entity.id
_entity.type
_entity.pdbx_description
1 polymer ?
#
loop_
_entity_poly.entity_id
_entity_poly.type
_entity_poly.pdbx_seq_one_letter_code
_entity_poly.pdbx_strand_id
1 'polypeptide(L)'
;MKGASLASTAWVTTKGDWLFNANNYAHVMKSEDWGVLPVAQRTRAQDMINGANAYLDAFADKHLDQPWGSPCERLEGGAYTNVKADPNSTCKVGIPNGVLYIVNRDYVVDEEKGVVQVFCRFGNSTNGMPDSHMFRYVNGKYRYVHTISVSAAKNSPQIGDYWPATK
;
A
#
# COMPACT_ATOMS: atom_id res chain seq x y z
N MET A 1 14.33 37.04 -6.90
CA MET A 1 13.35 35.93 -6.96
C MET A 1 14.13 34.66 -7.26
N LYS A 2 14.34 33.78 -6.28
CA LYS A 2 14.94 32.45 -6.54
C LYS A 2 13.81 31.55 -6.99
N GLY A 3 13.85 31.10 -8.24
CA GLY A 3 12.87 30.16 -8.77
C GLY A 3 12.90 28.88 -7.93
N ALA A 4 11.72 28.48 -7.44
CA ALA A 4 11.56 27.16 -6.88
C ALA A 4 11.79 26.16 -8.02
N SER A 5 12.94 25.49 -8.00
CA SER A 5 13.11 24.26 -8.76
C SER A 5 12.09 23.28 -8.20
N LEU A 6 11.05 22.98 -8.97
CA LEU A 6 10.21 21.82 -8.74
C LEU A 6 11.13 20.61 -8.90
N ALA A 7 11.73 20.15 -7.81
CA ALA A 7 12.48 18.92 -7.80
C ALA A 7 11.48 17.78 -8.01
N SER A 8 11.33 17.34 -9.27
CA SER A 8 10.62 16.11 -9.59
C SER A 8 11.37 14.94 -8.95
N THR A 9 10.93 14.55 -7.76
CA THR A 9 11.50 13.40 -7.06
C THR A 9 10.83 12.15 -7.60
N ALA A 10 11.58 11.30 -8.28
CA ALA A 10 11.12 9.97 -8.69
C ALA A 10 11.69 8.91 -7.75
N TRP A 11 10.82 8.01 -7.29
CA TRP A 11 11.21 6.82 -6.54
C TRP A 11 11.10 5.62 -7.46
N VAL A 12 12.16 4.82 -7.53
CA VAL A 12 12.26 3.69 -8.45
C VAL A 12 12.67 2.47 -7.64
N THR A 13 11.86 1.41 -7.72
CA THR A 13 12.22 0.11 -7.17
C THR A 13 12.83 -0.81 -8.22
N THR A 14 13.71 -1.70 -7.78
CA THR A 14 14.42 -2.68 -8.58
C THR A 14 14.58 -3.99 -7.82
N LYS A 15 15.11 -5.01 -8.48
CA LYS A 15 15.41 -6.30 -7.85
C LYS A 15 16.31 -6.09 -6.64
N GLY A 16 15.93 -6.67 -5.51
CA GLY A 16 16.64 -6.49 -4.23
C GLY A 16 15.96 -5.51 -3.29
N ASP A 17 14.97 -4.74 -3.76
CA ASP A 17 14.08 -3.98 -2.89
C ASP A 17 13.10 -4.90 -2.14
N TRP A 18 12.52 -4.36 -1.07
CA TRP A 18 11.64 -5.10 -0.16
C TRP A 18 10.51 -5.79 -0.92
N LEU A 19 10.58 -7.13 -0.95
CA LEU A 19 9.62 -8.01 -1.61
C LEU A 19 9.33 -7.65 -3.07
N PHE A 20 10.21 -6.90 -3.74
CA PHE A 20 9.88 -6.38 -5.06
C PHE A 20 9.98 -7.47 -6.12
N ASN A 21 8.89 -7.66 -6.86
CA ASN A 21 8.84 -8.50 -8.05
C ASN A 21 7.87 -7.88 -9.07
N ALA A 22 8.44 -7.24 -10.09
CA ALA A 22 7.67 -6.56 -11.12
C ALA A 22 6.68 -7.48 -11.86
N ASN A 23 7.06 -8.73 -12.13
CA ASN A 23 6.19 -9.67 -12.85
C ASN A 23 4.97 -10.05 -12.02
N ASN A 24 5.17 -10.40 -10.74
CA ASN A 24 4.04 -10.78 -9.89
C ASN A 24 3.16 -9.57 -9.55
N TYR A 25 3.77 -8.41 -9.29
CA TYR A 25 3.03 -7.17 -9.05
C TYR A 25 2.14 -6.83 -10.26
N ALA A 26 2.69 -6.89 -11.47
CA ALA A 26 1.94 -6.65 -12.70
C ALA A 26 0.87 -7.71 -12.98
N HIS A 27 1.12 -8.97 -12.63
CA HIS A 27 0.14 -10.04 -12.76
C HIS A 27 -1.08 -9.78 -11.87
N VAL A 28 -0.87 -9.52 -10.58
CA VAL A 28 -1.95 -9.26 -9.61
C VAL A 28 -2.73 -7.99 -9.98
N MET A 29 -2.03 -6.88 -10.25
CA MET A 29 -2.67 -5.61 -10.67
C MET A 29 -3.61 -5.78 -11.87
N LYS A 30 -3.27 -6.65 -12.83
CA LYS A 30 -4.09 -6.92 -14.01
C LYS A 30 -5.29 -7.81 -13.73
N SER A 31 -5.28 -8.54 -12.64
CA SER A 31 -6.39 -9.42 -12.22
C SER A 31 -7.45 -8.71 -11.37
N GLU A 32 -7.11 -7.53 -10.84
CA GLU A 32 -7.97 -6.73 -9.97
C GLU A 32 -8.89 -5.79 -10.73
N ASP A 33 -10.02 -5.42 -10.12
CA ASP A 33 -10.95 -4.43 -10.68
C ASP A 33 -10.64 -3.01 -10.18
N TRP A 34 -10.08 -2.21 -11.09
CA TRP A 34 -9.77 -0.79 -10.88
C TRP A 34 -10.73 0.16 -11.61
N GLY A 35 -11.88 -0.36 -12.05
CA GLY A 35 -12.92 0.40 -12.75
C GLY A 35 -13.51 1.55 -11.94
N VAL A 36 -14.27 2.40 -12.61
CA VAL A 36 -15.06 3.46 -11.95
C VAL A 36 -16.15 2.82 -11.11
N LEU A 37 -16.30 3.30 -9.87
CA LEU A 37 -17.32 2.81 -8.96
C LEU A 37 -18.68 3.46 -9.25
N PRO A 38 -19.78 2.70 -9.11
CA PRO A 38 -21.11 3.27 -8.95
C PRO A 38 -21.12 4.29 -7.82
N VAL A 39 -21.86 5.39 -7.97
CA VAL A 39 -21.89 6.49 -6.99
C VAL A 39 -22.20 5.99 -5.57
N ALA A 40 -23.11 5.02 -5.43
CA ALA A 40 -23.48 4.44 -4.14
C ALA A 40 -22.35 3.67 -3.43
N GLN A 41 -21.29 3.27 -4.15
CA GLN A 41 -20.14 2.55 -3.62
C GLN A 41 -18.92 3.46 -3.38
N ARG A 42 -18.99 4.72 -3.84
CA ARG A 42 -17.90 5.70 -3.71
C ARG A 42 -17.75 6.15 -2.26
N THR A 43 -16.51 6.38 -1.87
CA THR A 43 -16.14 6.88 -0.54
C THR A 43 -15.65 8.32 -0.70
N ARG A 44 -15.98 9.22 0.23
CA ARG A 44 -15.54 10.61 0.15
C ARG A 44 -14.02 10.68 0.32
N ALA A 45 -13.39 11.66 -0.32
CA ALA A 45 -11.94 11.84 -0.25
C ALA A 45 -11.40 11.88 1.20
N GLN A 46 -12.04 12.65 2.08
CA GLN A 46 -11.61 12.78 3.47
C GLN A 46 -11.70 11.45 4.24
N ASP A 47 -12.73 10.64 3.98
CA ASP A 47 -12.90 9.36 4.65
C ASP A 47 -11.82 8.36 4.19
N MET A 48 -11.42 8.42 2.91
CA MET A 48 -10.30 7.63 2.40
C MET A 48 -8.96 8.04 3.00
N ILE A 49 -8.71 9.35 3.16
CA ILE A 49 -7.51 9.86 3.84
C ILE A 49 -7.47 9.43 5.31
N ASN A 50 -8.61 9.54 6.01
CA ASN A 50 -8.72 9.13 7.41
C ASN A 50 -8.45 7.63 7.58
N GLY A 51 -9.04 6.79 6.72
CA GLY A 51 -8.76 5.37 6.74
C GLY A 51 -7.30 5.07 6.38
N ALA A 52 -6.73 5.71 5.35
CA ALA A 52 -5.31 5.52 5.01
C ALA A 52 -4.40 5.86 6.21
N ASN A 53 -4.69 6.93 6.95
CA ASN A 53 -4.00 7.25 8.19
C ASN A 53 -4.16 6.17 9.25
N ALA A 54 -5.37 5.68 9.49
CA ALA A 54 -5.60 4.59 10.44
C ALA A 54 -4.76 3.33 10.13
N TYR A 55 -4.58 2.99 8.84
CA TYR A 55 -3.68 1.90 8.43
C TYR A 55 -2.22 2.20 8.74
N LEU A 56 -1.74 3.39 8.36
CA LEU A 56 -0.33 3.76 8.53
C LEU A 56 0.04 3.95 10.00
N ASP A 57 -0.88 4.49 10.80
CA ASP A 57 -0.73 4.67 12.24
C ASP A 57 -0.81 3.32 12.99
N ALA A 58 -1.44 2.30 12.40
CA ALA A 58 -1.45 0.93 12.93
C ALA A 58 -0.05 0.33 13.09
N PHE A 59 0.96 0.87 12.40
CA PHE A 59 2.35 0.45 12.57
C PHE A 59 2.94 0.93 13.90
N ALA A 60 2.41 2.01 14.48
CA ALA A 60 2.82 2.54 15.77
C ALA A 60 1.84 2.19 16.90
N ASP A 61 0.52 2.14 16.61
CA ASP A 61 -0.54 1.86 17.57
C ASP A 61 -1.54 0.83 17.03
N LYS A 62 -1.54 -0.38 17.60
CA LYS A 62 -2.40 -1.49 17.17
C LYS A 62 -3.86 -1.37 17.61
N HIS A 63 -4.20 -0.38 18.44
CA HIS A 63 -5.55 -0.19 18.94
C HIS A 63 -6.45 0.64 18.02
N LEU A 64 -5.91 1.12 16.90
CA LEU A 64 -6.67 1.87 15.91
C LEU A 64 -7.55 0.95 15.07
N ASP A 65 -8.79 1.39 14.85
CA ASP A 65 -9.73 0.72 13.96
C ASP A 65 -9.54 1.18 12.53
N GLN A 66 -9.14 0.25 11.65
CA GLN A 66 -9.08 0.50 10.22
C GLN A 66 -10.34 -0.01 9.53
N PRO A 67 -10.78 0.62 8.42
CA PRO A 67 -11.96 0.22 7.66
C PRO A 67 -11.71 -1.03 6.80
N TRP A 68 -11.36 -2.15 7.42
CA TRP A 68 -11.15 -3.43 6.75
C TRP A 68 -12.41 -3.92 6.03
N GLY A 69 -12.27 -4.32 4.76
CA GLY A 69 -13.30 -5.04 4.02
C GLY A 69 -13.12 -6.56 4.06
N SER A 70 -14.09 -7.26 3.46
CA SER A 70 -14.02 -8.69 3.15
C SER A 70 -14.81 -8.93 1.85
N PRO A 71 -14.19 -9.38 0.75
CA PRO A 71 -12.75 -9.68 0.63
C PRO A 71 -11.88 -8.41 0.71
N CYS A 72 -10.66 -8.56 1.22
CA CYS A 72 -9.62 -7.54 1.16
C CYS A 72 -8.24 -8.18 0.96
N GLU A 73 -7.44 -7.60 0.06
CA GLU A 73 -6.19 -8.21 -0.38
C GLU A 73 -5.04 -7.21 -0.30
N ARG A 74 -3.84 -7.70 0.03
CA ARG A 74 -2.64 -6.87 0.10
C ARG A 74 -1.61 -7.36 -0.92
N LEU A 75 -1.04 -6.41 -1.67
CA LEU A 75 0.05 -6.62 -2.61
C LEU A 75 1.27 -5.76 -2.19
N GLU A 76 2.30 -6.40 -1.63
CA GLU A 76 3.46 -5.73 -1.02
C GLU A 76 4.73 -6.06 -1.81
N GLY A 77 5.19 -5.12 -2.64
CA GLY A 77 6.30 -5.27 -3.61
C GLY A 77 6.04 -6.28 -4.73
N GLY A 78 5.09 -7.20 -4.50
CA GLY A 78 4.69 -8.30 -5.34
C GLY A 78 4.26 -9.50 -4.49
N ALA A 79 4.51 -9.55 -3.18
CA ALA A 79 3.94 -10.55 -2.30
C ALA A 79 2.44 -10.30 -2.13
N TYR A 80 1.61 -11.33 -2.31
CA TYR A 80 0.16 -11.19 -2.39
C TYR A 80 -0.54 -12.08 -1.36
N THR A 81 -1.50 -11.54 -0.62
CA THR A 81 -2.10 -12.27 0.51
C THR A 81 -3.16 -13.31 0.11
N ASN A 82 -3.77 -13.20 -1.09
CA ASN A 82 -4.87 -14.08 -1.51
C ASN A 82 -4.50 -15.07 -2.62
N VAL A 83 -3.38 -15.78 -2.47
CA VAL A 83 -2.92 -16.72 -3.52
C VAL A 83 -3.81 -17.95 -3.71
N LYS A 84 -4.72 -18.22 -2.75
CA LYS A 84 -5.65 -19.34 -2.82
C LYS A 84 -7.01 -18.95 -3.41
N ALA A 85 -7.16 -17.71 -3.86
CA ALA A 85 -8.42 -17.16 -4.36
C ALA A 85 -9.59 -17.36 -3.38
N ASP A 86 -9.32 -17.14 -2.09
CA ASP A 86 -10.34 -17.19 -1.04
C ASP A 86 -11.31 -16.01 -1.20
N PRO A 87 -12.62 -16.25 -1.34
CA PRO A 87 -13.62 -15.18 -1.41
C PRO A 87 -13.77 -14.40 -0.09
N ASN A 88 -13.25 -14.92 1.02
CA ASN A 88 -13.24 -14.26 2.34
C ASN A 88 -11.83 -13.78 2.73
N SER A 89 -10.97 -13.52 1.74
CA SER A 89 -9.60 -13.06 1.97
C SER A 89 -9.53 -11.80 2.82
N THR A 90 -8.45 -11.66 3.58
CA THR A 90 -8.21 -10.51 4.44
C THR A 90 -6.82 -9.91 4.23
N CYS A 91 -6.76 -8.58 4.29
CA CYS A 91 -5.55 -7.78 4.22
C CYS A 91 -5.05 -7.33 5.61
N LYS A 92 -5.64 -7.87 6.69
CA LYS A 92 -5.25 -7.60 8.09
C LYS A 92 -3.91 -8.23 8.49
N VAL A 93 -3.42 -9.18 7.70
CA VAL A 93 -2.20 -9.94 8.00
C VAL A 93 -0.95 -9.10 7.78
N GLY A 94 0.12 -9.36 8.55
CA GLY A 94 1.46 -8.90 8.24
C GLY A 94 1.78 -7.44 8.56
N ILE A 95 1.15 -6.83 9.56
CA ILE A 95 1.70 -5.63 10.21
C ILE A 95 2.64 -6.13 11.33
N PRO A 96 3.94 -5.82 11.27
CA PRO A 96 4.91 -6.34 12.24
C PRO A 96 4.64 -5.84 13.67
N ASN A 97 5.11 -6.62 14.64
CA ASN A 97 5.14 -6.24 16.05
C ASN A 97 6.15 -5.11 16.29
N GLY A 98 5.86 -4.27 17.27
CA GLY A 98 6.67 -3.09 17.61
C GLY A 98 6.05 -1.78 17.13
N VAL A 99 6.78 -0.69 17.37
CA VAL A 99 6.39 0.67 17.01
C VAL A 99 7.21 1.11 15.81
N LEU A 100 6.55 1.27 14.67
CA LEU A 100 7.13 1.75 13.43
C LEU A 100 6.34 2.96 12.95
N TYR A 101 7.03 4.03 12.59
CA TYR A 101 6.39 5.27 12.16
C TYR A 101 6.43 5.36 10.64
N ILE A 102 5.27 5.58 10.03
CA ILE A 102 5.17 5.95 8.62
C ILE A 102 4.80 7.43 8.55
N VAL A 103 5.72 8.28 8.14
CA VAL A 103 5.64 9.74 8.27
C VAL A 103 5.76 10.43 6.91
N ASN A 104 5.70 11.78 6.89
CA ASN A 104 5.84 12.60 5.67
C ASN A 104 4.89 12.15 4.56
N ARG A 105 3.59 12.18 4.86
CA ARG A 105 2.54 11.61 4.01
C ARG A 105 1.99 12.67 3.06
N ASP A 106 2.11 12.40 1.76
CA ASP A 106 1.47 13.16 0.69
C ASP A 106 0.40 12.29 0.02
N TYR A 107 -0.78 12.86 -0.25
CA TYR A 107 -1.96 12.10 -0.69
C TYR A 107 -2.39 12.52 -2.09
N VAL A 108 -2.75 11.53 -2.91
CA VAL A 108 -3.46 11.72 -4.18
C VAL A 108 -4.71 10.87 -4.13
N VAL A 109 -5.86 11.48 -4.40
CA VAL A 109 -7.18 10.84 -4.27
C VAL A 109 -7.91 10.85 -5.60
N ASP A 110 -8.48 9.72 -5.97
CA ASP A 110 -9.44 9.55 -7.06
C ASP A 110 -10.75 9.01 -6.48
N GLU A 111 -11.75 9.88 -6.28
CA GLU A 111 -13.03 9.50 -5.67
C GLU A 111 -13.88 8.61 -6.59
N GLU A 112 -13.74 8.74 -7.91
CA GLU A 112 -14.51 7.94 -8.86
C GLU A 112 -14.07 6.48 -8.84
N LYS A 113 -12.77 6.26 -8.70
CA LYS A 113 -12.19 4.95 -8.48
C LYS A 113 -12.11 4.58 -7.00
N GLY A 114 -12.46 5.46 -6.06
CA GLY A 114 -12.27 5.18 -4.64
C GLY A 114 -10.83 4.79 -4.30
N VAL A 115 -9.83 5.48 -4.86
CA VAL A 115 -8.42 5.21 -4.62
C VAL A 115 -7.79 6.37 -3.85
N VAL A 116 -6.98 6.05 -2.85
CA VAL A 116 -6.03 7.00 -2.26
C VAL A 116 -4.63 6.41 -2.33
N GLN A 117 -3.72 7.13 -2.98
CA GLN A 117 -2.29 6.87 -2.96
C GLN A 117 -1.64 7.77 -1.92
N VAL A 118 -0.84 7.17 -1.04
CA VAL A 118 0.01 7.88 -0.09
C VAL A 118 1.45 7.68 -0.51
N PHE A 119 2.20 8.76 -0.67
CA PHE A 119 3.66 8.75 -0.72
C PHE A 119 4.16 9.11 0.67
N CYS A 120 5.06 8.31 1.23
CA CYS A 120 5.47 8.44 2.62
C CYS A 120 6.92 8.00 2.86
N ARG A 121 7.35 8.11 4.12
CA ARG A 121 8.64 7.64 4.62
C ARG A 121 8.41 6.61 5.72
N PHE A 122 8.89 5.39 5.50
CA PHE A 122 8.83 4.30 6.47
C PHE A 122 10.02 4.38 7.44
N GLY A 123 9.75 4.38 8.75
CA GLY A 123 10.72 4.37 9.85
C GLY A 123 11.01 5.74 10.44
N ASN A 124 11.40 6.75 9.64
CA ASN A 124 11.66 8.12 10.11
C ASN A 124 11.63 9.16 8.98
N SER A 125 11.59 10.46 9.32
CA SER A 125 11.44 11.55 8.35
C SER A 125 12.68 11.90 7.53
N THR A 126 13.88 11.52 7.97
CA THR A 126 15.17 11.95 7.38
C THR A 126 15.82 10.85 6.55
N ASN A 127 15.98 9.67 7.14
CA ASN A 127 16.61 8.48 6.57
C ASN A 127 15.61 7.33 6.38
N GLY A 128 14.31 7.58 6.54
CA GLY A 128 13.29 6.56 6.32
C GLY A 128 13.25 6.11 4.87
N MET A 129 12.88 4.85 4.68
CA MET A 129 12.71 4.26 3.36
C MET A 129 11.58 5.00 2.62
N PRO A 130 11.84 5.54 1.41
CA PRO A 130 10.78 6.02 0.54
C PRO A 130 9.79 4.89 0.27
N ASP A 131 8.51 5.18 0.42
CA ASP A 131 7.48 4.15 0.43
C ASP A 131 6.16 4.68 -0.13
N SER A 132 5.42 3.83 -0.82
CA SER A 132 4.10 4.16 -1.32
C SER A 132 3.07 3.18 -0.79
N HIS A 133 1.94 3.68 -0.30
CA HIS A 133 0.78 2.88 0.11
C HIS A 133 -0.46 3.34 -0.66
N MET A 134 -1.04 2.48 -1.47
CA MET A 134 -2.27 2.73 -2.22
C MET A 134 -3.40 1.88 -1.66
N PHE A 135 -4.56 2.51 -1.47
CA PHE A 135 -5.75 1.86 -0.94
C PHE A 135 -6.89 2.02 -1.95
N ARG A 136 -7.50 0.90 -2.33
CA ARG A 136 -8.80 0.87 -3.02
C ARG A 136 -9.90 0.71 -1.99
N TYR A 137 -10.90 1.58 -2.05
CA TYR A 137 -12.10 1.55 -1.25
C TYR A 137 -13.30 1.09 -2.08
N VAL A 138 -14.15 0.26 -1.48
CA VAL A 138 -15.48 -0.08 -1.98
C VAL A 138 -16.42 -0.06 -0.78
N ASN A 139 -17.53 0.69 -0.87
CA ASN A 139 -18.49 0.84 0.24
C ASN A 139 -17.84 1.31 1.56
N GLY A 140 -16.88 2.24 1.49
CA GLY A 140 -16.19 2.78 2.66
C GLY A 140 -15.21 1.80 3.33
N LYS A 141 -14.89 0.66 2.70
CA LYS A 141 -13.97 -0.35 3.23
C LYS A 141 -12.84 -0.66 2.25
N TYR A 142 -11.68 -1.07 2.76
CA TYR A 142 -10.58 -1.51 1.90
C TYR A 142 -10.96 -2.75 1.10
N ARG A 143 -10.68 -2.71 -0.20
CA ARG A 143 -10.72 -3.85 -1.10
C ARG A 143 -9.30 -4.32 -1.47
N TYR A 144 -8.42 -3.37 -1.75
CA TYR A 144 -7.01 -3.61 -2.11
C TYR A 144 -6.10 -2.68 -1.31
N VAL A 145 -4.96 -3.20 -0.86
CA VAL A 145 -3.88 -2.45 -0.21
C VAL A 145 -2.58 -2.77 -0.94
N HIS A 146 -1.97 -1.78 -1.58
CA HIS A 146 -0.75 -1.97 -2.34
C HIS A 146 0.37 -1.18 -1.69
N THR A 147 1.53 -1.81 -1.55
CA THR A 147 2.72 -1.15 -1.01
C THR A 147 3.91 -1.40 -1.90
N ILE A 148 4.68 -0.34 -2.19
CA ILE A 148 5.99 -0.43 -2.84
C ILE A 148 6.99 0.37 -2.01
N SER A 149 8.04 -0.31 -1.55
CA SER A 149 9.05 0.27 -0.68
C SER A 149 10.44 0.24 -1.34
N VAL A 150 11.13 1.38 -1.35
CA VAL A 150 12.49 1.51 -1.90
C VAL A 150 13.52 1.19 -0.83
N SER A 151 14.05 -0.03 -0.82
CA SER A 151 14.99 -0.44 0.23
C SER A 151 16.41 0.03 -0.06
N ALA A 152 17.03 0.65 0.95
CA ALA A 152 18.46 0.94 0.91
C ALA A 152 19.32 -0.28 1.31
N ALA A 153 18.71 -1.38 1.79
CA ALA A 153 19.44 -2.51 2.36
C ALA A 153 19.90 -3.50 1.28
N LYS A 154 21.22 -3.78 1.27
CA LYS A 154 21.78 -4.95 0.57
C LYS A 154 21.15 -6.21 1.17
N ASN A 155 20.61 -7.08 0.33
CA ASN A 155 19.94 -8.33 0.70
C ASN A 155 18.60 -8.15 1.45
N SER A 156 17.79 -7.17 1.05
CA SER A 156 16.42 -7.11 1.56
C SER A 156 15.68 -8.41 1.24
N PRO A 157 14.76 -8.85 2.12
CA PRO A 157 13.98 -10.05 1.84
C PRO A 157 13.23 -9.96 0.51
N GLN A 158 13.19 -11.08 -0.19
CA GLN A 158 12.56 -11.23 -1.49
C GLN A 158 11.28 -12.06 -1.34
N ILE A 159 10.36 -11.97 -2.31
CA ILE A 159 9.10 -12.74 -2.27
C ILE A 159 9.35 -14.22 -2.01
N GLY A 160 10.34 -14.80 -2.69
CA GLY A 160 10.68 -16.22 -2.54
C GLY A 160 11.09 -16.64 -1.12
N ASP A 161 11.47 -15.69 -0.27
CA ASP A 161 11.88 -15.95 1.12
C ASP A 161 10.68 -16.17 2.05
N TYR A 162 9.50 -15.61 1.74
CA TYR A 162 8.29 -15.72 2.57
C TYR A 162 7.11 -16.37 1.87
N TRP A 163 7.01 -16.19 0.55
CA TRP A 163 5.95 -16.70 -0.28
C TRP A 163 6.57 -17.59 -1.35
N PRO A 164 6.52 -18.93 -1.22
CA PRO A 164 7.00 -19.80 -2.28
C PRO A 164 6.23 -19.41 -3.54
N ALA A 165 6.95 -18.89 -4.54
CA ALA A 165 6.36 -18.57 -5.83
C ALA A 165 5.68 -19.84 -6.33
N THR A 166 4.35 -19.81 -6.44
CA THR A 166 3.63 -20.89 -7.11
C THR A 166 4.19 -20.94 -8.53
N LYS A 167 4.84 -22.06 -8.84
CA LYS A 167 5.18 -22.40 -10.22
C LYS A 167 3.93 -22.47 -11.07
#